data_AF-A0A9D7APX7-F1
#
_entry.id   AF-A0A9D7APX7-F1
#
_cell.length_a   1.000
_cell.length_b   1.000
_cell.length_c   1.000
_cell.angle_alpha   90.00
_cell.angle_beta   90.00
_cell.angle_gamma   90.00
#
_symmetry.space_group_name_H-M   'P 1'
#
loop_
_entity.id
_entity.type
_entity.pdbx_description
1 polymer ?
#
loop_
_entity_poly.entity_id
_entity_poly.type
_entity_poly.pdbx_seq_one_letter_code
_entity_poly.pdbx_strand_id
1 'polypeptide(L)'
;MKPTAALLATAVASLLTFGPALASESDGVACPNGTDASVSDGVLRCSITLEFMRMSMCPRLDFPNYTQIELRGVDQCKPQVVPLHGRASVDSAMTPMTTEPRLVPSNRPISDVKVLATTGLVLPIPPADSAYQRRTDQISQDRFVAQQTMHFWPIGMPLSATVGHDPRNGVTCPTGFATELLDNRRRLRCMNADVRKAGCDAVNPLNPLSPWAVERRSGRDLCVSKDITGNRVVGQYTIPTGVGYVGALGNPASHGWTLDTDRSGHGNVDYWVNKVAVLKYPVAR
;
A
#
# COMPACT_ATOMS: atom_id res chain seq x y z
N MET A 1 0.71 15.17 77.59
CA MET A 1 1.93 14.46 77.14
C MET A 1 1.85 14.32 75.62
N LYS A 2 2.86 14.82 74.89
CA LYS A 2 3.07 14.59 73.44
C LYS A 2 3.48 13.13 73.19
N PRO A 3 3.10 12.52 72.04
CA PRO A 3 3.96 12.55 70.84
C PRO A 3 3.15 12.74 69.54
N THR A 4 3.43 13.74 68.68
CA THR A 4 4.26 13.66 67.44
C THR A 4 4.28 12.32 66.71
N ALA A 5 3.51 12.23 65.62
CA ALA A 5 3.66 11.23 64.56
C ALA A 5 4.10 11.93 63.27
N ALA A 6 5.25 11.52 62.74
CA ALA A 6 5.86 12.06 61.53
C ALA A 6 5.28 11.40 60.27
N LEU A 7 4.91 12.23 59.29
CA LEU A 7 4.65 11.82 57.92
C LEU A 7 5.96 11.41 57.24
N LEU A 8 5.99 10.22 56.64
CA LEU A 8 6.97 9.85 55.60
C LEU A 8 6.17 9.58 54.32
N ALA A 9 6.11 10.60 53.47
CA ALA A 9 5.60 10.49 52.11
C ALA A 9 6.73 10.02 51.20
N THR A 10 6.77 8.73 50.88
CA THR A 10 7.61 8.19 49.81
C THR A 10 6.91 8.41 48.47
N ALA A 11 7.29 9.48 47.78
CA ALA A 11 6.94 9.70 46.39
C ALA A 11 7.84 8.79 45.52
N VAL A 12 7.31 7.65 45.08
CA VAL A 12 7.95 6.84 44.04
C VAL A 12 7.63 7.50 42.70
N ALA A 13 8.59 8.26 42.18
CA ALA A 13 8.55 8.80 40.84
C ALA A 13 8.69 7.66 39.83
N SER A 14 7.57 7.15 39.33
CA SER A 14 7.53 6.24 38.20
C SER A 14 8.03 6.97 36.95
N LEU A 15 9.33 6.85 36.69
CA LEU A 15 9.95 7.14 35.40
C LEU A 15 9.39 6.16 34.36
N LEU A 16 8.27 6.54 33.72
CA LEU A 16 7.78 5.91 32.50
C LEU A 16 8.77 6.23 31.38
N THR A 17 9.76 5.37 31.19
CA THR A 17 10.56 5.32 29.97
C THR A 17 9.67 4.82 28.84
N PHE A 18 9.12 5.74 28.05
CA PHE A 18 8.50 5.43 26.77
C PHE A 18 9.60 5.05 25.77
N GLY A 19 10.07 3.81 25.81
CA GLY A 19 10.81 3.25 24.68
C GLY A 19 9.89 3.20 23.47
N PRO A 20 10.37 3.50 22.24
CA PRO A 20 9.59 3.23 21.04
C PRO A 20 9.32 1.72 21.01
N ALA A 21 8.05 1.33 20.97
CA ALA A 21 7.70 -0.05 20.68
C ALA A 21 8.27 -0.37 19.30
N LEU A 22 9.39 -1.09 19.26
CA LEU A 22 9.95 -1.65 18.04
C LEU A 22 8.90 -2.62 17.52
N ALA A 23 8.18 -2.24 16.46
CA ALA A 23 7.21 -3.09 15.81
C ALA A 23 7.88 -4.42 15.44
N SER A 24 7.28 -5.54 15.84
CA SER A 24 7.83 -6.86 15.58
C SER A 24 7.58 -7.28 14.13
N GLU A 25 8.35 -8.23 13.59
CA GLU A 25 8.10 -8.79 12.24
C GLU A 25 6.68 -9.36 12.10
N SER A 26 6.07 -9.79 13.21
CA SER A 26 4.67 -10.25 13.28
C SER A 26 3.64 -9.15 13.06
N ASP A 27 3.98 -7.90 13.38
CA ASP A 27 3.10 -6.76 13.20
C ASP A 27 3.06 -6.31 11.74
N GLY A 28 4.12 -6.62 10.97
CA GLY A 28 4.30 -6.12 9.61
C GLY A 28 4.55 -4.61 9.60
N VAL A 29 4.28 -3.98 8.46
CA VAL A 29 4.44 -2.53 8.28
C VAL A 29 3.13 -1.91 7.85
N ALA A 30 2.80 -0.75 8.40
CA ALA A 30 1.52 -0.10 8.17
C ALA A 30 1.70 1.30 7.57
N CYS A 31 0.76 1.72 6.73
CA CYS A 31 0.72 3.11 6.31
C CYS A 31 0.38 4.01 7.50
N PRO A 32 1.11 5.13 7.71
CA PRO A 32 0.81 6.07 8.79
C PRO A 32 -0.66 6.49 8.78
N ASN A 33 -1.23 6.71 9.96
CA ASN A 33 -2.62 7.15 10.07
C ASN A 33 -2.85 8.43 9.27
N GLY A 34 -3.93 8.46 8.48
CA GLY A 34 -4.30 9.57 7.61
C GLY A 34 -3.54 9.67 6.28
N THR A 35 -2.69 8.69 5.95
CA THR A 35 -2.21 8.46 4.57
C THR A 35 -3.15 7.51 3.82
N ASP A 36 -3.20 7.60 2.50
CA ASP A 36 -3.81 6.60 1.63
C ASP A 36 -2.85 5.42 1.43
N ALA A 37 -3.41 4.22 1.45
CA ALA A 37 -2.68 2.98 1.16
C ALA A 37 -3.06 2.48 -0.24
N SER A 38 -2.06 2.20 -1.06
CA SER A 38 -2.25 1.55 -2.36
C SER A 38 -1.36 0.32 -2.44
N VAL A 39 -1.90 -0.75 -3.06
CA VAL A 39 -1.17 -1.99 -3.27
C VAL A 39 -1.26 -2.39 -4.74
N SER A 40 -0.11 -2.50 -5.39
CA SER A 40 0.04 -3.03 -6.76
C SER A 40 1.16 -4.05 -6.75
N ASP A 41 0.94 -5.23 -7.33
CA ASP A 41 1.98 -6.26 -7.50
C ASP A 41 2.72 -6.63 -6.21
N GLY A 42 1.99 -6.68 -5.08
CA GLY A 42 2.56 -6.98 -3.75
C GLY A 42 3.43 -5.86 -3.16
N VAL A 43 3.34 -4.65 -3.69
CA VAL A 43 4.06 -3.47 -3.20
C VAL A 43 3.10 -2.53 -2.48
N LEU A 44 3.32 -2.29 -1.19
CA LEU A 44 2.57 -1.32 -0.40
C LEU A 44 3.19 0.07 -0.55
N ARG A 45 2.37 1.04 -0.95
CA ARG A 45 2.73 2.46 -1.05
C ARG A 45 1.80 3.29 -0.19
N CYS A 46 2.39 4.23 0.55
CA CYS A 46 1.66 5.16 1.39
C CYS A 46 1.82 6.56 0.83
N SER A 47 0.72 7.27 0.63
CA SER A 47 0.75 8.62 0.06
C SER A 47 -0.33 9.51 0.65
N ILE A 48 -0.16 10.83 0.54
CA ILE A 48 -1.27 11.78 0.67
C ILE A 48 -1.29 12.64 -0.58
N THR A 49 -2.47 13.05 -1.01
CA THR A 49 -2.58 14.09 -2.04
C THR A 49 -2.95 15.39 -1.37
N LEU A 50 -2.11 16.40 -1.55
CA LEU A 50 -2.34 17.76 -1.08
C LEU A 50 -2.91 18.59 -2.21
N GLU A 51 -3.90 19.41 -1.88
CA GLU A 51 -4.47 20.42 -2.76
C GLU A 51 -4.01 21.81 -2.30
N PHE A 52 -3.29 22.49 -3.18
CA PHE A 52 -2.89 23.88 -3.01
C PHE A 52 -3.87 24.75 -3.80
N MET A 53 -4.42 25.76 -3.12
CA MET A 53 -5.38 26.68 -3.71
C MET A 53 -4.84 28.10 -3.66
N ARG A 54 -4.97 28.82 -4.77
CA ARG A 54 -4.75 30.26 -4.88
C ARG A 54 -6.01 30.88 -5.46
N MET A 55 -6.41 32.05 -4.97
CA MET A 55 -7.53 32.77 -5.55
C MET A 55 -7.06 33.54 -6.78
N SER A 56 -7.96 33.77 -7.74
CA SER A 56 -7.70 34.75 -8.79
C SER A 56 -7.48 36.13 -8.18
N MET A 57 -6.61 36.95 -8.76
CA MET A 57 -6.56 38.38 -8.45
C MET A 57 -7.62 39.17 -9.21
N CYS A 58 -8.23 38.58 -10.23
CA CYS A 58 -9.29 39.20 -11.02
C CYS A 58 -10.66 39.08 -10.31
N PRO A 59 -11.52 40.11 -10.38
CA PRO A 59 -12.90 40.03 -9.90
C PRO A 59 -13.73 39.00 -10.70
N ARG A 60 -14.87 38.59 -10.13
CA ARG A 60 -15.77 37.59 -10.72
C ARG A 60 -16.30 38.06 -12.10
N LEU A 61 -16.53 37.08 -12.98
CA LEU A 61 -17.04 37.24 -14.35
C LEU A 61 -18.43 37.91 -14.47
N ASP A 62 -19.14 38.13 -13.36
CA ASP A 62 -20.47 38.77 -13.33
C ASP A 62 -20.43 40.25 -13.77
N PHE A 63 -19.25 40.85 -13.87
CA PHE A 63 -19.07 42.12 -14.56
C PHE A 63 -18.81 41.83 -16.05
N PRO A 64 -19.67 42.31 -16.98
CA PRO A 64 -19.63 41.95 -18.41
C PRO A 64 -18.36 42.38 -19.15
N ASN A 65 -17.40 43.01 -18.46
CA ASN A 65 -16.23 43.66 -19.03
C ASN A 65 -14.89 43.15 -18.48
N TYR A 66 -14.77 41.93 -17.94
CA TYR A 66 -13.46 41.39 -17.51
C TYR A 66 -13.41 39.88 -17.66
N THR A 67 -12.80 39.35 -18.72
CA THR A 67 -12.81 37.88 -18.93
C THR A 67 -11.51 37.29 -19.47
N GLN A 68 -10.45 38.08 -19.69
CA GLN A 68 -9.27 37.56 -20.37
C GLN A 68 -7.97 37.90 -19.65
N ILE A 69 -7.28 36.86 -19.21
CA ILE A 69 -5.86 36.89 -18.84
C ILE A 69 -5.12 36.61 -20.15
N GLU A 70 -4.62 37.66 -20.82
CA GLU A 70 -3.75 37.49 -21.99
C GLU A 70 -2.34 37.09 -21.54
N LEU A 71 -1.98 35.84 -21.83
CA LEU A 71 -0.64 35.28 -21.67
C LEU A 71 0.38 35.98 -22.58
N ARG A 72 0.96 37.10 -22.15
CA ARG A 72 2.28 37.61 -22.58
C ARG A 72 2.68 38.86 -21.77
N GLY A 73 3.21 38.64 -20.57
CA GLY A 73 4.18 39.53 -19.91
C GLY A 73 3.68 40.84 -19.32
N VAL A 74 2.39 41.17 -19.41
CA VAL A 74 1.80 42.33 -18.69
C VAL A 74 0.34 42.03 -18.34
N ASP A 75 0.10 41.31 -17.25
CA ASP A 75 -1.25 40.93 -16.82
C ASP A 75 -1.98 42.13 -16.20
N GLN A 76 -2.88 42.72 -16.97
CA GLN A 76 -3.91 43.63 -16.47
C GLN A 76 -5.24 42.92 -16.63
N CYS A 77 -6.11 43.00 -15.61
CA CYS A 77 -7.50 42.59 -15.73
C CYS A 77 -8.15 43.41 -16.86
N LYS A 78 -8.13 42.92 -18.10
CA LYS A 78 -8.61 43.66 -19.27
C LYS A 78 -10.03 43.26 -19.65
N PRO A 79 -10.81 44.21 -20.21
CA PRO A 79 -12.06 43.92 -20.89
C PRO A 79 -11.89 43.02 -22.11
N GLN A 80 -12.95 42.26 -22.37
CA GLN A 80 -13.01 41.05 -23.18
C GLN A 80 -12.63 41.26 -24.66
N VAL A 81 -11.66 40.51 -25.19
CA VAL A 81 -11.42 40.35 -26.64
C VAL A 81 -11.03 38.89 -26.97
N VAL A 82 -12.05 38.01 -27.07
CA VAL A 82 -12.04 36.66 -27.68
C VAL A 82 -11.36 35.54 -26.86
N PRO A 83 -11.93 34.32 -26.74
CA PRO A 83 -11.41 33.31 -25.82
C PRO A 83 -10.21 32.55 -26.40
N LEU A 84 -9.08 32.52 -25.66
CA LEU A 84 -7.95 31.63 -25.95
C LEU A 84 -7.92 30.41 -25.01
N HIS A 85 -7.57 29.27 -25.59
CA HIS A 85 -7.63 27.92 -25.05
C HIS A 85 -7.04 27.73 -23.64
N GLY A 86 -7.91 27.72 -22.62
CA GLY A 86 -8.00 26.71 -21.55
C GLY A 86 -6.79 26.39 -20.67
N ARG A 87 -5.63 27.03 -20.85
CA ARG A 87 -4.42 26.83 -20.04
C ARG A 87 -3.72 28.17 -19.87
N ALA A 88 -3.88 28.76 -18.71
CA ALA A 88 -3.11 29.92 -18.27
C ALA A 88 -2.98 29.82 -16.74
N SER A 89 -1.82 29.42 -16.24
CA SER A 89 -1.36 29.98 -14.97
C SER A 89 -0.31 31.01 -15.32
N VAL A 90 -0.54 32.24 -14.90
CA VAL A 90 0.46 33.29 -14.94
C VAL A 90 0.60 33.72 -13.49
N ASP A 91 1.81 33.71 -12.97
CA ASP A 91 2.13 34.01 -11.56
C ASP A 91 1.45 35.29 -11.07
N SER A 92 1.26 36.21 -12.01
CA SER A 92 0.64 37.53 -11.91
C SER A 92 -0.89 37.56 -11.72
N ALA A 93 -1.60 36.49 -12.09
CA ALA A 93 -3.06 36.38 -12.00
C ALA A 93 -3.54 35.67 -10.72
N MET A 94 -2.63 35.19 -9.88
CA MET A 94 -2.92 34.38 -8.70
C MET A 94 -2.48 35.12 -7.44
N THR A 95 -3.34 35.18 -6.41
CA THR A 95 -2.95 35.74 -5.10
C THR A 95 -1.74 35.00 -4.54
N PRO A 96 -0.91 35.61 -3.68
CA PRO A 96 0.08 34.88 -2.92
C PRO A 96 -0.53 33.68 -2.19
N MET A 97 0.28 32.69 -1.89
CA MET A 97 -0.17 31.53 -1.14
C MET A 97 -0.49 31.93 0.29
N THR A 98 -1.77 32.11 0.59
CA THR A 98 -2.27 32.53 1.91
C THR A 98 -2.99 31.42 2.65
N THR A 99 -3.47 30.41 1.93
CA THR A 99 -4.19 29.26 2.50
C THR A 99 -3.29 28.05 2.66
N GLU A 100 -3.37 27.42 3.84
CA GLU A 100 -2.77 26.10 4.06
C GLU A 100 -3.28 25.08 3.04
N PRO A 101 -2.43 24.14 2.60
CA PRO A 101 -2.87 23.09 1.70
C PRO A 101 -3.89 22.18 2.41
N ARG A 102 -4.77 21.59 1.61
CA ARG A 102 -5.83 20.69 2.09
C ARG A 102 -5.53 19.26 1.69
N LEU A 103 -6.04 18.29 2.44
CA LEU A 103 -5.94 16.89 2.05
C LEU A 103 -7.01 16.55 1.00
N VAL A 104 -6.69 15.67 0.06
CA VAL A 104 -7.67 15.06 -0.84
C VAL A 104 -7.73 13.58 -0.43
N PRO A 105 -8.90 13.01 -0.09
CA PRO A 105 -10.28 13.50 -0.27
C PRO A 105 -10.87 14.31 0.91
N SER A 106 -10.13 14.46 2.01
CA SER A 106 -10.61 15.15 3.20
C SER A 106 -10.46 16.66 3.07
N ASN A 107 -11.55 17.41 2.80
CA ASN A 107 -11.63 18.89 2.76
C ASN A 107 -11.13 19.65 4.02
N ARG A 108 -10.43 18.98 4.94
CA ARG A 108 -9.81 19.52 6.15
C ARG A 108 -8.41 20.09 5.83
N PRO A 109 -8.02 21.18 6.51
CA PRO A 109 -6.65 21.68 6.44
C PRO A 109 -5.67 20.68 7.05
N ILE A 110 -4.42 20.76 6.62
CA ILE A 110 -3.34 19.88 7.09
C ILE A 110 -3.09 20.00 8.59
N SER A 111 -3.16 21.22 9.15
CA SER A 111 -2.96 21.50 10.58
C SER A 111 -3.92 20.73 11.49
N ASP A 112 -5.13 20.43 11.01
CA ASP A 112 -6.13 19.64 11.73
C ASP A 112 -5.83 18.14 11.75
N VAL A 113 -4.87 17.68 10.95
CA VAL A 113 -4.59 16.25 10.76
C VAL A 113 -3.24 15.88 11.38
N LYS A 114 -3.29 15.04 12.44
CA LYS A 114 -2.14 14.50 13.19
C LYS A 114 -1.07 13.75 12.34
N VAL A 115 -1.27 13.63 11.02
CA VAL A 115 -0.39 12.95 10.05
C VAL A 115 1.00 13.59 10.00
N LEU A 116 1.09 14.94 9.97
CA LEU A 116 2.41 15.58 9.80
C LEU A 116 3.25 15.58 11.08
N ALA A 117 2.60 15.71 12.24
CA ALA A 117 3.26 15.61 13.53
C ALA A 117 3.86 14.21 13.78
N THR A 118 3.22 13.16 13.26
CA THR A 118 3.71 11.77 13.39
C THR A 118 4.73 11.36 12.34
N THR A 119 4.84 12.10 11.23
CA THR A 119 5.78 11.82 10.13
C THR A 119 7.02 12.72 10.12
N GLY A 120 7.12 13.68 11.05
CA GLY A 120 8.30 14.56 11.18
C GLY A 120 8.54 15.44 9.95
N LEU A 121 7.49 15.72 9.18
CA LEU A 121 7.61 16.37 7.88
C LEU A 121 8.10 17.82 7.97
N VAL A 122 9.03 18.14 7.07
CA VAL A 122 9.30 19.50 6.61
C VAL A 122 8.05 20.02 5.90
N LEU A 123 7.71 21.30 6.09
CA LEU A 123 6.58 21.95 5.41
C LEU A 123 6.60 21.64 3.90
N PRO A 124 5.48 21.21 3.31
CA PRO A 124 5.45 20.83 1.91
C PRO A 124 5.82 22.04 1.05
N ILE A 125 6.86 21.89 0.23
CA ILE A 125 7.28 22.91 -0.73
C ILE A 125 6.15 23.07 -1.74
N PRO A 126 5.62 24.29 -1.93
CA PRO A 126 4.50 24.45 -2.83
C PRO A 126 4.84 24.12 -4.29
N PRO A 127 3.84 23.70 -5.09
CA PRO A 127 4.04 23.43 -6.51
C PRO A 127 4.49 24.69 -7.26
N ALA A 128 5.26 24.51 -8.33
CA ALA A 128 5.56 25.60 -9.25
C ALA A 128 4.26 26.16 -9.85
N ASP A 129 4.26 27.45 -10.17
CA ASP A 129 3.07 28.16 -10.66
C ASP A 129 2.47 27.51 -11.93
N SER A 130 3.31 26.91 -12.78
CA SER A 130 2.89 26.15 -13.96
C SER A 130 2.02 24.91 -13.67
N ALA A 131 2.00 24.42 -12.42
CA ALA A 131 1.21 23.26 -12.00
C ALA A 131 -0.25 23.61 -11.66
N TYR A 132 -0.57 24.90 -11.50
CA TYR A 132 -1.90 25.34 -11.14
C TYR A 132 -2.85 25.34 -12.34
N GLN A 133 -4.05 24.79 -12.13
CA GLN A 133 -5.12 24.80 -13.11
C GLN A 133 -6.27 25.68 -12.63
N ARG A 134 -6.75 26.57 -13.51
CA ARG A 134 -7.93 27.39 -13.25
C ARG A 134 -9.16 26.47 -13.14
N ARG A 135 -9.89 26.59 -12.03
CA ARG A 135 -11.24 26.06 -11.85
C ARG A 135 -12.19 27.23 -11.75
N THR A 136 -13.04 27.34 -12.77
CA THR A 136 -14.11 28.34 -12.81
C THR A 136 -15.23 27.90 -11.88
N ASP A 137 -15.64 28.78 -10.99
CA ASP A 137 -16.83 28.61 -10.16
C ASP A 137 -17.92 29.54 -10.69
N GLN A 138 -19.14 29.04 -10.82
CA GLN A 138 -20.27 29.84 -11.25
C GLN A 138 -20.69 30.86 -10.19
N ILE A 139 -20.39 30.59 -8.90
CA ILE A 139 -20.91 31.35 -7.76
C ILE A 139 -19.82 32.17 -7.06
N SER A 140 -18.54 31.83 -7.25
CA SER A 140 -17.42 32.45 -6.56
C SER A 140 -16.33 32.94 -7.51
N GLN A 141 -15.34 33.64 -6.96
CA GLN A 141 -14.14 34.03 -7.70
C GLN A 141 -13.41 32.79 -8.20
N ASP A 142 -12.84 32.85 -9.41
CA ASP A 142 -12.05 31.75 -9.94
C ASP A 142 -10.94 31.34 -8.98
N ARG A 143 -10.71 30.03 -8.90
CA ARG A 143 -9.65 29.46 -8.06
C ARG A 143 -8.65 28.72 -8.93
N PHE A 144 -7.40 28.79 -8.55
CA PHE A 144 -6.30 28.07 -9.17
C PHE A 144 -5.91 26.94 -8.24
N VAL A 145 -5.94 25.71 -8.74
CA VAL A 145 -5.75 24.50 -7.95
C VAL A 145 -4.58 23.71 -8.51
N ALA A 146 -3.62 23.38 -7.66
CA ALA A 146 -2.55 22.42 -7.94
C ALA A 146 -2.66 21.26 -6.96
N GLN A 147 -2.45 20.04 -7.45
CA GLN A 147 -2.41 18.84 -6.60
C GLN A 147 -1.00 18.27 -6.58
N GLN A 148 -0.54 17.88 -5.40
CA GLN A 148 0.77 17.29 -5.19
C GLN A 148 0.65 16.06 -4.31
N THR A 149 1.10 14.91 -4.83
CA THR A 149 1.13 13.66 -4.07
C THR A 149 2.48 13.53 -3.36
N MET A 150 2.44 13.38 -2.04
CA MET A 150 3.61 13.07 -1.21
C MET A 150 3.60 11.60 -0.84
N HIS A 151 4.78 10.98 -0.82
CA HIS A 151 4.96 9.56 -0.53
C HIS A 151 5.69 9.36 0.79
N PHE A 152 5.30 8.32 1.52
CA PHE A 152 5.80 8.03 2.87
C PHE A 152 6.23 6.59 2.98
N TRP A 153 7.26 6.37 3.80
CA TRP A 153 7.58 5.04 4.27
C TRP A 153 6.53 4.54 5.26
N PRO A 154 6.09 3.27 5.15
CA PRO A 154 5.32 2.61 6.20
C PRO A 154 6.01 2.68 7.57
N ILE A 155 5.22 2.77 8.64
CA ILE A 155 5.68 2.65 10.01
C ILE A 155 6.03 1.19 10.35
N GLY A 156 6.96 1.01 11.29
CA GLY A 156 7.39 -0.32 11.77
C GLY A 156 8.57 -0.91 11.01
N MET A 157 9.17 -0.19 10.06
CA MET A 157 10.38 -0.63 9.37
C MET A 157 11.67 -0.26 10.10
N PRO A 158 12.70 -1.13 10.07
CA PRO A 158 14.04 -0.74 10.47
C PRO A 158 14.64 0.27 9.49
N LEU A 159 15.42 1.23 9.99
CA LEU A 159 16.07 2.26 9.16
C LEU A 159 16.93 1.68 8.04
N SER A 160 17.62 0.56 8.30
CA SER A 160 18.43 -0.13 7.29
C SER A 160 17.64 -0.57 6.06
N ALA A 161 16.31 -0.73 6.17
CA ALA A 161 15.46 -1.09 5.05
C ALA A 161 15.00 0.12 4.21
N THR A 162 15.27 1.36 4.64
CA THR A 162 14.79 2.59 3.96
C THR A 162 15.91 3.53 3.52
N VAL A 163 17.10 3.44 4.12
CA VAL A 163 18.23 4.31 3.80
C VAL A 163 18.63 4.15 2.33
N GLY A 164 18.69 5.26 1.59
CA GLY A 164 19.10 5.29 0.19
C GLY A 164 17.99 4.96 -0.83
N HIS A 165 16.78 4.68 -0.38
CA HIS A 165 15.63 4.34 -1.24
C HIS A 165 14.61 5.49 -1.34
N ASP A 166 13.82 5.50 -2.42
CA ASP A 166 12.74 6.47 -2.63
C ASP A 166 11.39 5.92 -2.11
N PRO A 167 10.69 6.61 -1.17
CA PRO A 167 9.38 6.17 -0.67
C PRO A 167 8.31 6.05 -1.75
N ARG A 168 8.48 6.68 -2.93
CA ARG A 168 7.57 6.52 -4.09
C ARG A 168 7.49 5.07 -4.57
N ASN A 169 8.57 4.32 -4.43
CA ASN A 169 8.61 2.93 -4.89
C ASN A 169 7.82 2.00 -3.98
N GLY A 170 7.71 2.34 -2.69
CA GLY A 170 7.02 1.55 -1.67
C GLY A 170 7.86 0.39 -1.15
N VAL A 171 7.19 -0.53 -0.47
CA VAL A 171 7.82 -1.69 0.19
C VAL A 171 7.22 -2.99 -0.32
N THR A 172 8.02 -4.05 -0.36
CA THR A 172 7.57 -5.37 -0.79
C THR A 172 8.20 -6.47 0.06
N CYS A 173 7.68 -7.69 -0.07
CA CYS A 173 8.27 -8.82 0.61
C CYS A 173 9.56 -9.28 -0.06
N PRO A 174 10.56 -9.71 0.73
CA PRO A 174 11.75 -10.33 0.18
C PRO A 174 11.40 -11.55 -0.69
N THR A 175 12.27 -11.88 -1.65
CA THR A 175 12.09 -13.06 -2.49
C THR A 175 11.91 -14.32 -1.65
N GLY A 176 10.88 -15.12 -1.98
CA GLY A 176 10.53 -16.33 -1.24
C GLY A 176 9.52 -16.12 -0.10
N PHE A 177 9.13 -14.87 0.19
CA PHE A 177 8.09 -14.58 1.18
C PHE A 177 6.78 -14.18 0.48
N ALA A 178 5.67 -14.69 0.97
CA ALA A 178 4.34 -14.31 0.55
C ALA A 178 3.89 -13.00 1.22
N THR A 179 3.18 -12.17 0.45
CA THR A 179 2.57 -10.94 0.92
C THR A 179 1.22 -11.24 1.57
N GLU A 180 1.07 -10.88 2.83
CA GLU A 180 -0.22 -10.84 3.51
C GLU A 180 -0.64 -9.39 3.75
N LEU A 181 -1.85 -9.04 3.31
CA LEU A 181 -2.42 -7.72 3.49
C LEU A 181 -3.42 -7.74 4.65
N LEU A 182 -3.23 -6.81 5.58
CA LEU A 182 -4.04 -6.67 6.80
C LEU A 182 -4.69 -5.28 6.84
N ASP A 183 -5.66 -5.11 7.74
CA ASP A 183 -6.32 -3.84 8.05
C ASP A 183 -6.80 -3.08 6.80
N ASN A 184 -7.64 -3.73 5.99
CA ASN A 184 -8.14 -3.18 4.73
C ASN A 184 -7.02 -2.76 3.76
N ARG A 185 -5.97 -3.58 3.65
CA ARG A 185 -4.80 -3.36 2.77
C ARG A 185 -3.93 -2.16 3.16
N ARG A 186 -4.06 -1.66 4.38
CA ARG A 186 -3.19 -0.59 4.91
C ARG A 186 -1.91 -1.12 5.55
N ARG A 187 -1.85 -2.43 5.79
CA ARG A 187 -0.72 -3.10 6.42
C ARG A 187 -0.25 -4.29 5.59
N LEU A 188 1.06 -4.44 5.50
CA LEU A 188 1.72 -5.50 4.74
C LEU A 188 2.62 -6.29 5.69
N ARG A 189 2.43 -7.62 5.70
CA ARG A 189 3.23 -8.56 6.46
C ARG A 189 3.85 -9.58 5.51
N CYS A 190 5.11 -9.90 5.73
CA CYS A 190 5.81 -10.91 4.94
C CYS A 190 5.93 -12.19 5.73
N MET A 191 5.31 -13.24 5.19
CA MET A 191 5.37 -14.58 5.76
C MET A 191 6.08 -15.49 4.79
N ASN A 192 7.03 -16.28 5.30
CA ASN A 192 7.52 -17.40 4.54
C ASN A 192 6.35 -18.37 4.41
N ALA A 193 6.04 -18.71 3.18
CA ALA A 193 5.14 -19.79 2.91
C ALA A 193 5.99 -20.82 2.16
N ASP A 194 6.08 -22.03 2.70
CA ASP A 194 6.68 -23.11 1.92
C ASP A 194 5.71 -23.39 0.78
N VAL A 195 6.05 -22.91 -0.41
CA VAL A 195 5.26 -23.07 -1.63
C VAL A 195 5.90 -24.19 -2.44
N ARG A 196 5.18 -25.28 -2.60
CA ARG A 196 5.62 -26.45 -3.37
C ARG A 196 4.66 -26.68 -4.51
N LYS A 197 5.20 -26.96 -5.70
CA LYS A 197 4.39 -27.30 -6.86
C LYS A 197 3.55 -28.54 -6.55
N ALA A 198 2.29 -28.55 -6.96
CA ALA A 198 1.47 -29.75 -6.88
C ALA A 198 2.04 -30.85 -7.78
N GLY A 199 2.23 -32.02 -7.17
CA GLY A 199 2.75 -33.23 -7.77
C GLY A 199 1.90 -34.44 -7.42
N CYS A 200 2.35 -35.61 -7.89
CA CYS A 200 1.75 -36.90 -7.55
C CYS A 200 2.80 -37.80 -6.90
N ASP A 201 2.31 -38.80 -6.18
CA ASP A 201 3.16 -39.84 -5.61
C ASP A 201 3.90 -40.58 -6.74
N ALA A 202 5.16 -40.92 -6.51
CA ALA A 202 5.96 -41.66 -7.47
C ALA A 202 5.44 -43.09 -7.67
N VAL A 203 4.65 -43.64 -6.73
CA VAL A 203 4.18 -45.03 -6.77
C VAL A 203 2.66 -45.10 -6.82
N ASN A 204 2.12 -45.87 -7.77
CA ASN A 204 0.71 -46.26 -7.77
C ASN A 204 0.55 -47.64 -7.12
N PRO A 205 -0.13 -47.75 -5.95
CA PRO A 205 -0.32 -49.04 -5.29
C PRO A 205 -1.21 -50.00 -6.08
N LEU A 206 -2.03 -49.50 -7.01
CA LEU A 206 -2.88 -50.33 -7.87
C LEU A 206 -2.13 -50.91 -9.08
N ASN A 207 -1.03 -50.27 -9.49
CA ASN A 207 -0.18 -50.75 -10.58
C ASN A 207 1.23 -50.13 -10.45
N PRO A 208 2.18 -50.84 -9.82
CA PRO A 208 3.55 -50.33 -9.63
C PRO A 208 4.29 -49.99 -10.93
N LEU A 209 3.85 -50.53 -12.08
CA LEU A 209 4.42 -50.27 -13.40
C LEU A 209 3.87 -48.99 -14.06
N SER A 210 2.82 -48.38 -13.49
CA SER A 210 2.24 -47.13 -13.97
C SER A 210 2.26 -46.09 -12.82
N PRO A 211 3.34 -45.29 -12.68
CA PRO A 211 3.39 -44.26 -11.64
C PRO A 211 2.29 -43.21 -11.85
N TRP A 212 1.91 -42.50 -10.78
CA TRP A 212 0.97 -41.39 -10.93
C TRP A 212 1.64 -40.25 -11.70
N ALA A 213 0.91 -39.70 -12.66
CA ALA A 213 1.30 -38.51 -13.40
C ALA A 213 0.35 -37.36 -13.08
N VAL A 214 0.87 -36.13 -13.10
CA VAL A 214 0.04 -34.93 -12.95
C VAL A 214 -0.59 -34.59 -14.30
N GLU A 215 -1.91 -34.58 -14.34
CA GLU A 215 -2.69 -34.01 -15.44
C GLU A 215 -3.05 -32.56 -15.09
N ARG A 216 -2.50 -31.60 -15.84
CA ARG A 216 -2.73 -30.17 -15.62
C ARG A 216 -4.04 -29.73 -16.25
N ARG A 217 -4.95 -29.15 -15.46
CA ARG A 217 -6.26 -28.66 -15.91
C ARG A 217 -6.61 -27.40 -15.14
N SER A 218 -7.26 -26.45 -15.80
CA SER A 218 -7.80 -25.28 -15.10
C SER A 218 -8.81 -25.72 -14.04
N GLY A 219 -8.77 -25.05 -12.90
CA GLY A 219 -9.52 -25.29 -11.68
C GLY A 219 -8.77 -26.17 -10.70
N ARG A 220 -8.23 -27.32 -11.13
CA ARG A 220 -7.50 -28.25 -10.26
C ARG A 220 -6.67 -29.26 -11.05
N ASP A 221 -5.43 -29.44 -10.62
CA ASP A 221 -4.54 -30.50 -11.07
C ASP A 221 -4.97 -31.86 -10.51
N LEU A 222 -4.92 -32.88 -11.35
CA LEU A 222 -5.32 -34.24 -10.99
C LEU A 222 -4.13 -35.19 -11.06
N CYS A 223 -4.08 -36.13 -10.13
CA CYS A 223 -3.20 -37.29 -10.26
C CYS A 223 -3.91 -38.38 -11.04
N VAL A 224 -3.28 -38.86 -12.12
CA VAL A 224 -3.85 -39.89 -12.98
C VAL A 224 -2.85 -41.01 -13.21
N SER A 225 -3.35 -42.24 -13.32
CA SER A 225 -2.55 -43.43 -13.61
C SER A 225 -3.39 -44.45 -14.38
N LYS A 226 -2.79 -45.60 -14.71
CA LYS A 226 -3.48 -46.76 -15.26
C LYS A 226 -3.46 -47.91 -14.26
N ASP A 227 -4.58 -48.59 -14.09
CA ASP A 227 -4.63 -49.84 -13.32
C ASP A 227 -3.93 -51.00 -14.07
N ILE A 228 -3.91 -52.20 -13.48
CA ILE A 228 -3.33 -53.41 -14.09
C ILE A 228 -4.01 -53.82 -15.42
N THR A 229 -5.25 -53.38 -15.64
CA THR A 229 -6.01 -53.64 -16.86
C THR A 229 -5.85 -52.53 -17.90
N GLY A 230 -5.08 -51.48 -17.58
CA GLY A 230 -4.83 -50.34 -18.45
C GLY A 230 -5.89 -49.23 -18.38
N ASN A 231 -6.90 -49.36 -17.51
CA ASN A 231 -7.95 -48.34 -17.38
C ASN A 231 -7.44 -47.12 -16.62
N ARG A 232 -7.90 -45.94 -17.03
CA ARG A 232 -7.55 -44.67 -16.37
C ARG A 232 -8.17 -44.61 -14.98
N VAL A 233 -7.34 -44.36 -13.98
CA VAL A 233 -7.74 -44.09 -12.59
C VAL A 233 -7.31 -42.69 -12.18
N VAL A 234 -8.11 -42.04 -11.33
CA VAL A 234 -7.85 -40.70 -10.79
C VAL A 234 -7.58 -40.81 -9.30
N GLY A 235 -6.45 -40.26 -8.85
CA GLY A 235 -6.06 -40.19 -7.46
C GLY A 235 -6.87 -39.15 -6.70
N GLN A 236 -6.93 -39.29 -5.38
CA GLN A 236 -7.79 -38.43 -4.54
C GLN A 236 -7.30 -36.98 -4.43
N TYR A 237 -5.98 -36.77 -4.41
CA TYR A 237 -5.37 -35.45 -4.27
C TYR A 237 -3.96 -35.42 -4.86
N THR A 238 -3.52 -34.23 -5.26
CA THR A 238 -2.10 -33.91 -5.48
C THR A 238 -1.40 -33.68 -4.14
N ILE A 239 -0.08 -33.70 -4.13
CA ILE A 239 0.77 -33.52 -2.95
C ILE A 239 1.83 -32.44 -3.18
N PRO A 240 2.35 -31.78 -2.13
CA PRO A 240 3.49 -30.88 -2.27
C PRO A 240 4.76 -31.65 -2.69
N THR A 241 5.36 -31.26 -3.81
CA THR A 241 6.59 -31.90 -4.31
C THR A 241 7.78 -31.69 -3.38
N GLY A 242 8.63 -32.73 -3.22
CA GLY A 242 9.90 -32.63 -2.51
C GLY A 242 9.81 -32.54 -0.98
N VAL A 243 8.62 -32.77 -0.40
CA VAL A 243 8.38 -32.72 1.06
C VAL A 243 8.37 -34.11 1.69
N GLY A 244 8.65 -35.17 0.90
CA GLY A 244 8.55 -36.55 1.38
C GLY A 244 7.12 -37.00 1.69
N TYR A 245 6.11 -36.26 1.21
CA TYR A 245 4.73 -36.73 1.22
C TYR A 245 4.62 -37.94 0.30
N VAL A 246 4.32 -39.08 0.87
CA VAL A 246 3.94 -40.33 0.19
C VAL A 246 2.50 -40.59 0.59
N GLY A 247 1.69 -41.23 -0.25
CA GLY A 247 0.24 -41.45 -0.03
C GLY A 247 -0.14 -42.08 1.31
N ALA A 248 0.82 -42.62 2.07
CA ALA A 248 0.68 -43.07 3.46
C ALA A 248 0.47 -41.94 4.48
N LEU A 249 0.94 -40.72 4.22
CA LEU A 249 0.81 -39.57 5.14
C LEU A 249 -0.57 -38.89 5.04
N GLY A 250 -1.39 -39.22 4.05
CA GLY A 250 -2.76 -38.69 3.93
C GLY A 250 -2.84 -37.32 3.25
N ASN A 251 -4.03 -36.71 3.33
CA ASN A 251 -4.35 -35.44 2.68
C ASN A 251 -3.43 -34.30 3.18
N PRO A 252 -2.66 -33.59 2.33
CA PRO A 252 -1.81 -32.49 2.78
C PRO A 252 -2.54 -31.41 3.59
N ALA A 253 -3.84 -31.23 3.37
CA ALA A 253 -4.67 -30.31 4.14
C ALA A 253 -4.74 -30.65 5.64
N SER A 254 -4.69 -31.93 6.03
CA SER A 254 -4.66 -32.32 7.45
C SER A 254 -3.32 -31.99 8.13
N HIS A 255 -2.33 -31.52 7.37
CA HIS A 255 -0.99 -31.22 7.84
C HIS A 255 -0.57 -29.78 7.58
N GLY A 256 -1.55 -28.87 7.53
CA GLY A 256 -1.31 -27.43 7.44
C GLY A 256 -0.97 -26.90 6.04
N TRP A 257 -1.10 -27.73 5.00
CA TRP A 257 -0.97 -27.28 3.62
C TRP A 257 -2.31 -26.78 3.07
N THR A 258 -2.31 -25.67 2.35
CA THR A 258 -3.47 -25.17 1.61
C THR A 258 -3.21 -25.28 0.12
N LEU A 259 -4.19 -25.76 -0.65
CA LEU A 259 -4.09 -25.83 -2.11
C LEU A 259 -4.43 -24.45 -2.71
N ASP A 260 -3.48 -23.89 -3.46
CA ASP A 260 -3.56 -22.68 -4.25
C ASP A 260 -3.78 -23.08 -5.71
N THR A 261 -5.04 -23.10 -6.14
CA THR A 261 -5.47 -23.57 -7.46
C THR A 261 -5.24 -22.50 -8.53
N ASP A 262 -4.72 -22.90 -9.69
CA ASP A 262 -4.46 -21.98 -10.81
C ASP A 262 -3.70 -20.71 -10.41
N ARG A 263 -2.61 -20.86 -9.65
CA ARG A 263 -1.85 -19.73 -9.14
C ARG A 263 -1.49 -18.75 -10.26
N SER A 264 -1.89 -17.49 -10.09
CA SER A 264 -1.74 -16.44 -11.08
C SER A 264 -0.27 -16.25 -11.48
N GLY A 265 -0.03 -16.07 -12.79
CA GLY A 265 1.32 -15.91 -13.35
C GLY A 265 2.09 -17.22 -13.61
N HIS A 266 1.53 -18.39 -13.28
CA HIS A 266 2.22 -19.68 -13.42
C HIS A 266 1.52 -20.70 -14.33
N GLY A 267 0.60 -20.26 -15.20
CA GLY A 267 0.06 -21.07 -16.30
C GLY A 267 -0.87 -22.22 -15.88
N ASN A 268 -1.84 -21.95 -14.98
CA ASN A 268 -2.84 -22.91 -14.50
C ASN A 268 -2.20 -24.14 -13.84
N VAL A 269 -1.27 -23.87 -12.92
CA VAL A 269 -0.54 -24.88 -12.15
C VAL A 269 -0.94 -24.72 -10.69
N ASP A 270 -1.33 -25.82 -10.06
CA ASP A 270 -1.63 -25.82 -8.63
C ASP A 270 -0.34 -25.82 -7.80
N TYR A 271 -0.41 -25.15 -6.66
CA TYR A 271 0.63 -25.16 -5.65
C TYR A 271 0.06 -25.51 -4.28
N TRP A 272 0.84 -26.20 -3.48
CA TRP A 272 0.57 -26.40 -2.07
C TRP A 272 1.35 -25.37 -1.27
N VAL A 273 0.70 -24.75 -0.30
CA VAL A 273 1.25 -23.68 0.52
C VAL A 273 1.19 -24.08 2.00
N ASN A 274 2.33 -24.24 2.65
CA ASN A 274 2.42 -24.39 4.10
C ASN A 274 2.86 -23.07 4.71
N LYS A 275 2.01 -22.46 5.52
CA LYS A 275 2.34 -21.22 6.23
C LYS A 275 3.17 -21.55 7.47
N VAL A 276 4.44 -21.92 7.29
CA VAL A 276 5.40 -21.96 8.41
C VAL A 276 5.76 -20.51 8.72
N ALA A 277 5.31 -19.99 9.85
CA ALA A 277 5.37 -18.56 10.21
C ALA A 277 6.81 -18.05 10.48
N VAL A 278 7.73 -18.18 9.52
CA VAL A 278 8.94 -17.37 9.49
C VAL A 278 8.52 -16.01 8.96
N LEU A 279 8.49 -15.03 9.85
CA LEU A 279 8.14 -13.67 9.51
C LEU A 279 9.39 -12.92 9.10
N LYS A 280 9.24 -11.93 8.22
CA LYS A 280 10.32 -10.99 7.91
C LYS A 280 9.79 -9.59 7.72
N TYR A 281 10.66 -8.61 7.97
CA TYR A 281 10.38 -7.25 7.56
C TYR A 281 10.27 -7.14 6.02
N PRO A 282 9.29 -6.37 5.53
CA PRO A 282 9.29 -5.86 4.16
C PRO A 282 10.56 -5.05 3.88
N VAL A 283 10.95 -4.98 2.62
CA VAL A 283 12.13 -4.24 2.13
C VAL A 283 11.69 -3.13 1.18
N ALA A 284 12.45 -2.03 1.13
CA ALA A 284 12.25 -1.00 0.11
C ALA A 284 12.47 -1.56 -1.30
N ARG A 285 11.68 -1.04 -2.25
CA ARG A 285 11.75 -1.40 -3.67
C ARG A 285 12.60 -0.42 -4.49
#